data_AF-A0A093CAL0-F1
#
_entry.id   AF-A0A093CAL0-F1
#
_cell.length_a   1.000
_cell.length_b   1.000
_cell.length_c   1.000
_cell.angle_alpha   90.00
_cell.angle_beta   90.00
_cell.angle_gamma   90.00
#
_symmetry.space_group_name_H-M   'P 1'
#
loop_
_entity.id
_entity.type
_entity.pdbx_description
1 polymer ?
#
loop_
_entity_poly.entity_id
_entity_poly.type
_entity_poly.pdbx_seq_one_letter_code
_entity_poly.pdbx_strand_id
1 'polypeptide(L)'
;MSTCEEPRAPNGPSPIATASGQSEYGFAEKVVEGISVSVNSIVIRIGAKAFNASFELSQLRIYSVNANWEHADLRFTRIQEAQRGEVLTFKEINWQMIRIEADAIQSSKHEIMSAPVRLITNQSKIRVTLKRRLKDCNVVASKLVLILDDLLWVLTDSQLKAMVQYAKSLSEAIEKSTEQRKSLASETAQV
;
A
#
# COMPACT_ATOMS: atom_id res chain seq x y z
N MET A 1 4.11 17.01 -1.14
CA MET A 1 3.25 16.80 -2.33
C MET A 1 1.89 17.41 -2.01
N SER A 2 1.28 18.20 -2.90
CA SER A 2 -0.06 18.77 -2.68
C SER A 2 -1.12 17.81 -3.22
N THR A 3 -2.23 17.62 -2.50
CA THR A 3 -3.40 16.91 -3.01
C THR A 3 -4.13 17.77 -4.05
N CYS A 4 -4.62 17.16 -5.13
CA CYS A 4 -5.44 17.84 -6.15
C CYS A 4 -6.92 17.54 -5.88
N GLU A 5 -7.82 18.51 -6.04
CA GLU A 5 -9.28 18.28 -5.94
C GLU A 5 -9.82 17.52 -7.16
N GLU A 6 -9.19 17.71 -8.33
CA GLU A 6 -9.45 16.95 -9.54
C GLU A 6 -8.43 15.80 -9.69
N PRO A 7 -8.90 14.57 -9.93
CA PRO A 7 -8.03 13.45 -10.24
C PRO A 7 -7.18 13.73 -11.48
N ARG A 8 -5.86 13.54 -11.38
CA ARG A 8 -4.98 13.64 -12.57
C ARG A 8 -5.40 12.59 -13.60
N ALA A 9 -5.34 12.95 -14.88
CA ALA A 9 -5.53 11.98 -15.96
C ALA A 9 -4.59 10.78 -15.76
N PRO A 10 -5.02 9.55 -16.07
CA PRO A 10 -4.18 8.38 -15.91
C PRO A 10 -2.90 8.53 -16.71
N ASN A 11 -1.78 8.13 -16.12
CA ASN A 11 -0.53 8.02 -16.86
C ASN A 11 -0.73 7.04 -18.02
N GLY A 12 -0.16 7.34 -19.18
CA GLY A 12 -0.16 6.42 -20.33
C GLY A 12 0.42 5.04 -19.96
N PRO A 13 0.23 4.02 -20.82
CA PRO A 13 0.67 2.66 -20.53
C PRO A 13 2.15 2.64 -20.13
N SER A 14 2.43 2.06 -18.96
CA SER A 14 3.78 2.03 -18.41
C SER A 14 4.67 1.15 -19.31
N PRO A 15 5.84 1.62 -19.76
CA PRO A 15 6.72 0.85 -20.65
C PRO A 15 7.28 -0.43 -20.01
N ILE A 16 7.25 -0.52 -18.67
CA ILE A 16 7.68 -1.70 -17.88
C ILE A 16 6.51 -2.65 -17.61
N ALA A 17 5.26 -2.20 -17.81
CA ALA A 17 4.10 -3.07 -17.68
C ALA A 17 3.95 -3.87 -18.98
N THR A 18 4.63 -5.01 -19.09
CA THR A 18 4.02 -6.13 -19.80
C THR A 18 2.65 -6.31 -19.17
N ALA A 19 1.58 -6.15 -19.94
CA ALA A 19 0.23 -6.23 -19.42
C ALA A 19 0.10 -7.49 -18.55
N SER A 20 -0.25 -7.30 -17.28
CA SER A 20 -0.51 -8.42 -16.37
C SER A 20 -1.42 -9.42 -17.08
N GLY A 21 -0.96 -10.66 -17.26
CA GLY A 21 -1.71 -11.66 -18.02
C GLY A 21 -1.13 -12.09 -19.36
N GLN A 22 -0.06 -11.47 -19.87
CA GLN A 22 0.50 -11.80 -21.19
C GLN A 22 1.76 -12.68 -21.19
N SER A 23 2.40 -12.90 -20.04
CA SER A 23 3.57 -13.77 -19.92
C SER A 23 3.32 -14.94 -18.97
N GLU A 24 3.80 -16.12 -19.39
CA GLU A 24 3.92 -17.26 -18.50
C GLU A 24 4.92 -16.97 -17.39
N TYR A 25 4.72 -17.61 -16.24
CA TYR A 25 5.59 -17.53 -15.09
C TYR A 25 6.99 -18.07 -15.44
N GLY A 26 7.89 -17.15 -15.69
CA GLY A 26 9.20 -17.41 -16.25
C GLY A 26 10.34 -16.96 -15.35
N PHE A 27 11.47 -16.65 -15.99
CA PHE A 27 12.66 -16.18 -15.29
C PHE A 27 12.46 -14.78 -14.70
N ALA A 28 11.85 -13.86 -15.46
CA ALA A 28 11.63 -12.48 -15.03
C ALA A 28 10.79 -12.42 -13.74
N GLU A 29 9.71 -13.19 -13.67
CA GLU A 29 8.85 -13.27 -12.50
C GLU A 29 9.60 -13.82 -11.29
N LYS A 30 10.39 -14.88 -11.48
CA LYS A 30 11.25 -15.45 -10.42
C LYS A 30 12.28 -14.44 -9.92
N VAL A 31 12.84 -13.61 -10.81
CA VAL A 31 13.77 -12.53 -10.44
C VAL A 31 13.04 -11.49 -9.59
N VAL A 32 11.91 -10.95 -10.06
CA VAL A 32 11.11 -9.95 -9.33
C VAL A 32 10.68 -10.47 -7.96
N GLU A 33 10.28 -11.73 -7.88
CA GLU A 33 9.92 -12.38 -6.63
C GLU A 33 11.14 -12.58 -5.72
N GLY A 34 12.34 -12.78 -6.28
CA GLY A 34 13.59 -12.85 -5.53
C GLY A 34 14.12 -11.51 -5.02
N ILE A 35 13.64 -10.37 -5.54
CA ILE A 35 14.11 -9.05 -5.12
C ILE A 35 13.81 -8.81 -3.63
N SER A 36 14.85 -8.35 -2.93
CA SER A 36 14.76 -7.79 -1.59
C SER A 36 15.04 -6.29 -1.64
N VAL A 37 14.32 -5.51 -0.85
CA VAL A 37 14.41 -4.04 -0.80
C VAL A 37 14.63 -3.62 0.64
N SER A 38 15.58 -2.70 0.87
CA SER A 38 15.83 -2.10 2.17
C SER A 38 15.84 -0.57 2.03
N VAL A 39 15.05 0.12 2.85
CA VAL A 39 14.96 1.57 2.87
C VAL A 39 15.08 2.06 4.31
N ASN A 40 16.08 2.90 4.56
CA ASN A 40 16.37 3.37 5.92
C ASN A 40 15.30 4.32 6.45
N SER A 41 14.81 5.22 5.60
CA SER A 41 13.85 6.25 5.99
C SER A 41 12.98 6.64 4.81
N ILE A 42 11.67 6.60 5.03
CA ILE A 42 10.66 7.15 4.13
C ILE A 42 9.91 8.23 4.90
N VAL A 43 9.85 9.43 4.33
CA VAL A 43 9.09 10.55 4.87
C VAL A 43 8.19 11.09 3.77
N ILE A 44 6.89 11.00 3.98
CA ILE A 44 5.87 11.51 3.06
C ILE A 44 5.12 12.61 3.78
N ARG A 45 5.05 13.79 3.15
CA ARG A 45 4.28 14.94 3.62
C ARG A 45 3.17 15.26 2.62
N ILE A 46 1.94 15.18 3.09
CA ILE A 46 0.72 15.41 2.33
C ILE A 46 0.12 16.72 2.83
N GLY A 47 0.04 17.71 1.94
CA GLY A 47 -0.71 18.94 2.20
C GLY A 47 -2.03 18.88 1.45
N ALA A 48 -3.14 19.06 2.17
CA ALA A 48 -4.48 19.17 1.62
C ALA A 48 -5.19 20.41 2.18
N LYS A 49 -6.28 20.82 1.51
CA LYS A 49 -7.06 22.00 1.90
C LYS A 49 -7.68 21.88 3.29
N ALA A 50 -8.08 20.67 3.66
CA ALA A 50 -8.74 20.37 4.93
C ALA A 50 -7.81 19.78 6.01
N PHE A 51 -6.60 19.33 5.64
CA PHE A 51 -5.69 18.68 6.57
C PHE A 51 -4.24 18.68 6.06
N ASN A 52 -3.29 18.59 6.99
CA ASN A 52 -1.92 18.18 6.72
C ASN A 52 -1.71 16.78 7.29
N ALA A 53 -1.03 15.91 6.56
CA ALA A 53 -0.65 14.60 7.06
C ALA A 53 0.82 14.30 6.82
N SER A 54 1.43 13.56 7.74
CA SER A 54 2.77 13.02 7.59
C SER A 54 2.79 11.52 7.83
N PHE A 55 3.57 10.82 7.03
CA PHE A 55 3.85 9.40 7.17
C PHE A 55 5.36 9.24 7.21
N GLU A 56 5.86 8.73 8.33
CA GLU A 56 7.28 8.41 8.53
C GLU A 56 7.41 6.92 8.76
N LEU A 57 8.35 6.28 8.07
CA LEU A 57 8.64 4.86 8.17
C LEU A 57 10.16 4.68 8.20
N SER A 58 10.66 3.95 9.19
CA SER A 58 12.09 3.69 9.35
C SER A 58 12.44 2.21 9.24
N GLN A 59 13.62 1.94 8.70
CA GLN A 59 14.21 0.60 8.55
C GLN A 59 13.26 -0.39 7.87
N LEU A 60 12.61 0.03 6.79
CA LEU A 60 11.76 -0.83 5.98
C LEU A 60 12.63 -1.88 5.29
N ARG A 61 12.27 -3.15 5.45
CA ARG A 61 12.85 -4.27 4.70
C ARG A 61 11.74 -5.13 4.12
N ILE A 62 11.93 -5.54 2.87
CA ILE A 62 11.03 -6.43 2.14
C ILE A 62 11.89 -7.54 1.57
N TYR A 63 11.58 -8.80 1.86
CA TYR A 63 12.33 -9.95 1.38
C TYR A 63 11.46 -11.20 1.28
N SER A 64 11.97 -12.20 0.57
CA SER A 64 11.30 -13.48 0.37
C SER A 64 11.66 -14.47 1.48
N VAL A 65 10.67 -15.25 1.91
CA VAL A 65 10.79 -16.25 2.98
C VAL A 65 10.18 -17.57 2.55
N ASN A 66 10.47 -18.66 3.26
CA ASN A 66 9.80 -19.94 3.03
C ASN A 66 8.38 -19.94 3.64
N ALA A 67 7.65 -21.06 3.47
CA ALA A 67 6.30 -21.22 4.02
C ALA A 67 6.23 -21.19 5.56
N ASN A 68 7.37 -21.40 6.24
CA ASN A 68 7.51 -21.30 7.69
C ASN A 68 7.87 -19.88 8.16
N TRP A 69 7.97 -18.92 7.25
CA TRP A 69 8.39 -17.53 7.51
C TRP A 69 9.85 -17.39 7.97
N GLU A 70 10.71 -18.26 7.46
CA GLU A 70 12.15 -18.24 7.73
C GLU A 70 12.92 -17.85 6.46
N HIS A 71 14.14 -17.33 6.66
CA HIS A 71 15.03 -17.05 5.55
C HIS A 71 15.53 -18.37 4.95
N ALA A 72 15.44 -18.46 3.63
CA ALA A 72 15.87 -19.65 2.89
C ALA A 72 16.38 -19.24 1.51
N ASP A 73 17.03 -20.18 0.83
CA ASP A 73 17.31 -20.05 -0.60
C ASP A 73 16.01 -19.77 -1.37
N LEU A 74 16.07 -18.89 -2.37
CA LEU A 74 14.92 -18.46 -3.18
C LEU A 74 14.15 -19.63 -3.81
N ARG A 75 14.79 -20.79 -4.02
CA ARG A 75 14.12 -22.01 -4.50
C ARG A 75 13.06 -22.51 -3.53
N PHE A 76 13.23 -22.27 -2.23
CA PHE A 76 12.31 -22.68 -1.16
C PHE A 76 11.36 -21.56 -0.71
N THR A 77 11.44 -20.36 -1.31
CA THR A 77 10.50 -19.25 -1.04
C THR A 77 9.24 -19.31 -1.91
N ARG A 78 9.05 -20.42 -2.63
CA ARG A 78 7.92 -20.66 -3.53
C ARG A 78 7.49 -22.12 -3.50
N ILE A 79 6.19 -22.36 -3.65
CA ILE A 79 5.61 -23.71 -3.77
C ILE A 79 4.82 -23.76 -5.07
N GLN A 80 5.24 -24.60 -5.99
CA GLN A 80 4.57 -24.78 -7.28
C GLN A 80 3.69 -26.03 -7.24
N GLU A 81 2.42 -25.88 -7.61
CA GLU A 81 1.47 -26.99 -7.73
C GLU A 81 1.22 -27.27 -9.22
N ALA A 82 1.94 -28.25 -9.76
CA ALA A 82 1.95 -28.57 -11.19
C ALA A 82 0.55 -28.95 -11.72
N GLN A 83 -0.24 -29.70 -10.95
CA GLN A 83 -1.57 -30.14 -11.37
C GLN A 83 -2.56 -28.98 -11.56
N ARG A 84 -2.45 -27.93 -10.73
CA ARG A 84 -3.30 -26.74 -10.82
C ARG A 84 -2.71 -25.65 -11.71
N GLY A 85 -1.44 -25.76 -12.06
CA GLY A 85 -0.70 -24.71 -12.74
C GLY A 85 -0.64 -23.44 -11.89
N GLU A 86 -0.40 -23.57 -10.59
CA GLU A 86 -0.36 -22.45 -9.64
C GLU A 86 0.99 -22.39 -8.90
N VAL A 87 1.36 -21.21 -8.42
CA VAL A 87 2.52 -20.98 -7.57
C VAL A 87 2.14 -20.11 -6.38
N LEU A 88 2.61 -20.51 -5.20
CA LEU A 88 2.56 -19.73 -3.97
C LEU A 88 3.92 -19.10 -3.71
N THR A 89 3.91 -17.85 -3.28
CA THR A 89 5.11 -17.11 -2.88
C THR A 89 4.88 -16.40 -1.56
N PHE A 90 5.96 -16.20 -0.81
CA PHE A 90 5.90 -15.65 0.54
C PHE A 90 6.89 -14.50 0.68
N LYS A 91 6.41 -13.33 1.12
CA LYS A 91 7.23 -12.16 1.43
C LYS A 91 6.95 -11.65 2.82
N GLU A 92 8.01 -11.28 3.53
CA GLU A 92 7.91 -10.56 4.78
C GLU A 92 8.36 -9.11 4.57
N ILE A 93 7.54 -8.19 5.08
CA ILE A 93 7.79 -6.76 5.10
C ILE A 93 7.92 -6.40 6.57
N ASN A 94 9.09 -5.93 7.03
CA ASN A 94 9.26 -5.46 8.41
C ASN A 94 9.77 -4.02 8.44
N TRP A 95 9.50 -3.35 9.55
CA TRP A 95 9.96 -2.00 9.81
C TRP A 95 10.21 -1.79 11.29
N GLN A 96 11.07 -0.82 11.62
CA GLN A 96 11.34 -0.49 13.02
C GLN A 96 10.27 0.43 13.61
N MET A 97 9.81 1.41 12.84
CA MET A 97 8.85 2.40 13.31
C MET A 97 8.00 2.92 12.15
N ILE A 98 6.70 3.02 12.36
CA ILE A 98 5.76 3.83 11.58
C ILE A 98 5.22 4.94 12.47
N ARG A 99 5.20 6.15 11.94
CA ARG A 99 4.48 7.29 12.50
C ARG A 99 3.54 7.84 11.44
N ILE A 100 2.26 7.92 11.78
CA ILE A 100 1.25 8.61 10.99
C ILE A 100 0.76 9.77 11.82
N GLU A 101 0.88 10.98 11.30
CA GLU A 101 0.31 12.17 11.91
C GLU A 101 -0.67 12.83 10.96
N ALA A 102 -1.80 13.31 11.49
CA ALA A 102 -2.76 14.10 10.75
C ALA A 102 -3.22 15.29 11.59
N ASP A 103 -3.23 16.47 10.98
CA ASP A 103 -3.65 17.74 11.56
C ASP A 103 -4.78 18.32 10.71
N ALA A 104 -5.87 18.75 11.34
CA ALA A 104 -7.00 19.34 10.63
C ALA A 104 -6.82 20.84 10.47
N ILE A 105 -6.82 21.31 9.23
CA ILE A 105 -6.75 22.74 8.91
C ILE A 105 -8.19 23.24 8.82
N GLN A 106 -8.73 23.83 9.89
CA GLN A 106 -10.00 24.55 9.80
C GLN A 106 -9.76 25.93 9.18
N SER A 107 -10.20 26.11 7.93
CA SER A 107 -10.37 27.43 7.34
C SER A 107 -11.56 28.14 7.99
N SER A 108 -11.28 29.25 8.68
CA SER A 108 -12.14 30.35 9.15
C SER A 108 -12.56 30.40 10.64
N LYS A 109 -12.00 31.41 11.32
CA LYS A 109 -12.51 32.20 12.47
C LYS A 109 -12.51 31.65 13.90
N HIS A 110 -12.17 30.40 14.18
CA HIS A 110 -11.86 30.00 15.56
C HIS A 110 -10.57 29.20 15.64
N GLU A 111 -9.56 29.80 16.30
CA GLU A 111 -8.34 29.17 16.74
C GLU A 111 -8.66 28.04 17.73
N ILE A 112 -8.93 26.85 17.20
CA ILE A 112 -8.67 25.63 17.95
C ILE A 112 -7.68 24.87 17.10
N MET A 113 -6.38 25.11 17.35
CA MET A 113 -5.33 24.20 16.91
C MET A 113 -5.66 22.83 17.51
N SER A 114 -6.28 21.96 16.70
CA SER A 114 -6.49 20.59 17.11
C SER A 114 -5.12 19.94 17.19
N ALA A 115 -4.75 19.40 18.36
CA ALA A 115 -3.51 18.62 18.47
C ALA A 115 -3.52 17.53 17.38
N PRO A 116 -2.41 17.27 16.68
CA PRO A 116 -2.39 16.30 15.59
C PRO A 116 -2.69 14.90 16.13
N VAL A 117 -3.54 14.16 15.41
CA VAL A 117 -3.76 12.73 15.68
C VAL A 117 -2.46 12.01 15.35
N ARG A 118 -1.99 11.16 16.27
CA ARG A 118 -0.77 10.38 16.06
C ARG A 118 -1.04 8.90 16.25
N LEU A 119 -0.63 8.12 15.26
CA LEU A 119 -0.54 6.68 15.32
C LEU A 119 0.93 6.28 15.22
N ILE A 120 1.39 5.50 16.19
CA ILE A 120 2.76 5.01 16.25
C ILE A 120 2.73 3.50 16.38
N THR A 121 3.46 2.81 15.49
CA THR A 121 3.71 1.37 15.63
C THR A 121 5.20 1.08 15.57
N ASN A 122 5.67 0.24 16.48
CA ASN A 122 7.06 -0.19 16.54
C ASN A 122 7.19 -1.65 16.13
N GLN A 123 8.36 -1.99 15.57
CA GLN A 123 8.84 -3.36 15.32
C GLN A 123 7.80 -4.28 14.67
N SER A 124 7.04 -3.75 13.72
CA SER A 124 5.92 -4.46 13.15
C SER A 124 6.32 -5.10 11.82
N LYS A 125 5.51 -6.09 11.40
CA LYS A 125 5.72 -6.79 10.13
C LYS A 125 4.41 -7.18 9.48
N ILE A 126 4.45 -7.24 8.15
CA ILE A 126 3.41 -7.78 7.31
C ILE A 126 3.95 -9.03 6.62
N ARG A 127 3.13 -10.07 6.67
CA ARG A 127 3.37 -11.35 6.02
C ARG A 127 2.42 -11.47 4.83
N VAL A 128 3.00 -11.55 3.64
CA VAL A 128 2.28 -11.62 2.37
C VAL A 128 2.42 -13.02 1.78
N THR A 129 1.31 -13.67 1.48
CA THR A 129 1.28 -14.87 0.63
C THR A 129 0.50 -14.55 -0.63
N LEU A 130 1.09 -14.79 -1.80
CA LEU A 130 0.43 -14.62 -3.08
C LEU A 130 0.30 -15.98 -3.77
N LYS A 131 -0.90 -16.27 -4.28
CA LYS A 131 -1.16 -17.40 -5.16
C LYS A 131 -1.38 -16.88 -6.57
N ARG A 132 -0.57 -17.33 -7.52
CA ARG A 132 -0.64 -16.93 -8.93
C ARG A 132 -0.82 -18.14 -9.84
N ARG A 133 -1.46 -17.96 -10.99
CA ARG A 133 -1.44 -18.97 -12.06
C ARG A 133 -0.13 -18.88 -12.83
N LEU A 134 0.39 -20.02 -13.26
CA LEU A 134 1.62 -20.10 -14.03
C LEU A 134 1.45 -19.63 -15.47
N LYS A 135 0.27 -19.77 -16.06
CA LYS A 135 0.03 -19.44 -17.47
C LYS A 135 0.08 -17.95 -17.80
N ASP A 136 -0.32 -17.11 -16.85
CA ASP A 136 -0.61 -15.69 -17.07
C ASP A 136 -0.21 -14.82 -15.87
N CYS A 137 0.37 -15.42 -14.82
CA CYS A 137 0.77 -14.76 -13.57
C CYS A 137 -0.36 -14.04 -12.83
N ASN A 138 -1.62 -14.29 -13.18
CA ASN A 138 -2.77 -13.67 -12.54
C ASN A 138 -2.87 -14.11 -11.08
N VAL A 139 -3.10 -13.15 -10.18
CA VAL A 139 -3.30 -13.41 -8.75
C VAL A 139 -4.65 -14.08 -8.55
N VAL A 140 -4.63 -15.33 -8.12
CA VAL A 140 -5.82 -16.12 -7.79
C VAL A 140 -6.29 -15.82 -6.38
N ALA A 141 -5.35 -15.67 -5.45
CA ALA A 141 -5.63 -15.39 -4.06
C ALA A 141 -4.44 -14.66 -3.42
N SER A 142 -4.73 -13.89 -2.38
CA SER A 142 -3.71 -13.29 -1.53
C SER A 142 -4.10 -13.44 -0.06
N LYS A 143 -3.09 -13.55 0.81
CA LYS A 143 -3.25 -13.50 2.26
C LYS A 143 -2.29 -12.47 2.82
N LEU A 144 -2.82 -11.57 3.63
CA LEU A 144 -2.05 -10.55 4.33
C LEU A 144 -2.25 -10.75 5.83
N VAL A 145 -1.14 -10.85 6.58
CA VAL A 145 -1.17 -10.91 8.05
C VAL A 145 -0.32 -9.77 8.58
N LEU A 146 -0.97 -8.83 9.25
CA LEU A 146 -0.31 -7.73 9.94
C LEU A 146 -0.04 -8.15 11.40
N ILE A 147 1.21 -8.01 11.83
CA ILE A 147 1.66 -8.29 13.19
C ILE A 147 2.21 -6.99 13.75
N LEU A 148 1.57 -6.50 14.80
CA LEU A 148 1.93 -5.28 15.52
C LEU A 148 2.37 -5.68 16.93
N ASP A 149 3.56 -5.26 17.34
CA ASP A 149 4.03 -5.47 18.72
C ASP A 149 3.40 -4.40 19.63
N ASP A 150 3.71 -3.13 19.36
CA ASP A 150 3.13 -1.99 20.07
C ASP A 150 2.31 -1.11 19.13
N LEU A 151 1.10 -0.76 19.57
CA LEU A 151 0.23 0.22 18.94
C LEU A 151 -0.02 1.35 19.94
N LEU A 152 0.66 2.48 19.77
CA LEU A 152 0.40 3.68 20.55
C LEU A 152 -0.53 4.59 19.75
N TRP A 153 -1.71 4.83 20.31
CA TRP A 153 -2.68 5.75 19.76
C TRP A 153 -3.18 6.67 20.87
N VAL A 154 -3.01 7.98 20.67
CA VAL A 154 -3.50 9.02 21.60
C VAL A 154 -4.54 9.85 20.87
N LEU A 155 -5.74 9.92 21.45
CA LEU A 155 -6.90 10.63 20.90
C LEU A 155 -7.61 11.45 21.98
N THR A 156 -7.86 12.71 21.67
CA THR A 156 -8.83 13.58 22.35
C THR A 156 -10.15 13.63 21.57
N ASP A 157 -11.24 14.11 22.19
CA ASP A 157 -12.52 14.33 21.49
C ASP A 157 -12.36 15.25 20.25
N SER A 158 -11.55 16.31 20.37
CA SER A 158 -11.23 17.19 19.25
C SER A 158 -10.48 16.47 18.12
N GLN A 159 -9.53 15.60 18.46
CA GLN A 159 -8.79 14.76 17.52
C GLN A 159 -9.71 13.75 16.81
N LEU A 160 -10.64 13.13 17.52
CA LEU A 160 -11.59 12.20 16.93
C LEU A 160 -12.51 12.91 15.92
N LYS A 161 -13.00 14.11 16.25
CA LYS A 161 -13.77 14.95 15.32
C LYS A 161 -12.97 15.31 14.07
N ALA A 162 -11.69 15.66 14.24
CA ALA A 162 -10.78 15.91 13.13
C ALA A 162 -10.59 14.67 12.24
N MET A 163 -10.47 13.46 12.82
CA MET A 163 -10.37 12.21 12.06
C MET A 163 -11.60 11.93 11.20
N VAL A 164 -12.80 12.20 11.71
CA VAL A 164 -14.04 12.02 10.95
C VAL A 164 -14.05 12.94 9.71
N GLN A 165 -13.66 14.20 9.89
CA GLN A 165 -13.55 15.15 8.77
C GLN A 165 -12.48 14.72 7.75
N TYR A 166 -11.34 14.22 8.24
CA TYR A 166 -10.30 13.63 7.40
C TYR A 166 -10.81 12.44 6.58
N ALA A 167 -11.46 11.47 7.22
CA ALA A 167 -11.99 10.28 6.56
C ALA A 167 -13.02 10.63 5.48
N LYS A 168 -13.84 11.66 5.73
CA LYS A 168 -14.79 12.18 4.74
C LYS A 168 -14.07 12.77 3.53
N SER A 169 -13.11 13.68 3.76
CA SER A 169 -12.34 14.32 2.68
C SER A 169 -11.55 13.29 1.85
N LEU A 170 -10.97 12.27 2.49
CA LEU A 170 -10.26 11.20 1.80
C LEU A 170 -11.22 10.32 0.99
N SER A 171 -12.38 9.98 1.54
CA SER A 171 -13.41 9.19 0.84
C SER A 171 -13.88 9.91 -0.43
N GLU A 172 -14.16 11.22 -0.34
CA GLU A 172 -14.55 12.04 -1.50
C GLU A 172 -13.47 12.05 -2.59
N ALA A 173 -12.20 12.14 -2.22
CA ALA A 173 -11.09 12.08 -3.17
C ALA A 173 -10.95 10.69 -3.83
N ILE A 174 -11.15 9.61 -3.07
CA ILE A 174 -11.12 8.23 -3.58
C ILE A 174 -12.29 7.99 -4.54
N GLU A 175 -13.49 8.46 -4.19
CA GLU A 175 -14.71 8.31 -5.00
C GLU A 175 -14.56 9.01 -6.35
N LYS A 176 -14.17 10.29 -6.38
CA LYS A 176 -13.88 11.03 -7.62
C LYS A 176 -12.84 10.31 -8.50
N SER A 177 -11.80 9.74 -7.90
CA SER A 177 -10.78 8.99 -8.65
C SER A 177 -11.32 7.67 -9.23
N THR A 178 -12.26 7.04 -8.55
CA THR A 178 -12.90 5.79 -9.00
C THR A 178 -13.90 6.07 -10.12
N GLU A 179 -14.66 7.17 -10.02
CA GLU A 179 -15.55 7.65 -11.07
C GLU A 179 -14.80 7.96 -12.36
N GLN A 180 -13.68 8.69 -12.27
CA GLN A 180 -12.82 8.98 -13.43
C GLN A 180 -12.31 7.68 -14.10
N ARG A 181 -11.93 6.67 -13.30
CA ARG A 181 -11.53 5.35 -13.85
C ARG A 181 -12.68 4.65 -14.56
N LYS A 182 -13.89 4.70 -14.01
CA LYS A 182 -15.08 4.08 -14.62
C LYS A 182 -15.46 4.77 -15.93
N SER A 183 -15.46 6.11 -15.98
CA SER A 183 -15.81 6.87 -17.19
C SER A 183 -14.83 6.60 -18.34
N LEU A 184 -13.52 6.61 -18.07
CA LEU A 184 -12.53 6.28 -19.10
C LEU A 184 -12.59 4.81 -19.53
N ALA A 185 -12.91 3.88 -18.63
CA ALA A 185 -13.10 2.48 -19.00
C ALA A 185 -14.32 2.28 -19.91
N SER A 186 -15.40 3.03 -19.70
CA SER A 186 -16.57 3.02 -20.60
C SER A 186 -16.28 3.66 -21.97
N GLU A 187 -15.48 4.73 -22.02
CA GLU A 187 -15.07 5.36 -23.28
C GLU A 187 -14.16 4.45 -24.12
N THR A 188 -13.28 3.66 -23.48
CA THR A 188 -12.38 2.73 -24.18
C THR A 188 -13.12 1.51 -24.74
N ALA A 189 -14.30 1.17 -24.22
CA ALA A 189 -15.12 0.04 -24.68
C ALA A 189 -16.06 0.35 -25.86
N GLN A 190 -16.18 1.63 -26.26
CA GLN A 190 -17.02 2.08 -27.37
C GLN A 190 -16.23 2.42 -28.65
N VAL A 191 -14.91 2.16 -28.66
CA VAL A 191 -14.02 2.35 -29.82
C VAL A 191 -13.57 1.00 -30.35
#